data_AF-A0A952R5K8-F1
#
_entry.id   AF-A0A952R5K8-F1
#
_cell.length_a   1.000
_cell.length_b   1.000
_cell.length_c   1.000
_cell.angle_alpha   90.00
_cell.angle_beta   90.00
_cell.angle_gamma   90.00
#
_symmetry.space_group_name_H-M   'P 1'
#
loop_
_entity.id
_entity.type
_entity.pdbx_description
1 polymer ?
#
loop_
_entity_poly.entity_id
_entity_poly.type
_entity_poly.pdbx_seq_one_letter_code
_entity_poly.pdbx_strand_id
1 'polypeptide(L)'
;MADVRIEHTYNCSVDTLWEKIFFEADYNDRLFKEALKFPAYEQTSYNDTGSEIRRSVEVTPELGPMPGPLKKLIGDGLGYREDGVFNKATKRYKITITPNKMADKVTITGEMWAEPLGDDKCKRVFTCSVNAKIFAVGGMLESKTIEDMKKSYEIGARFTNEYIAEKGL
;
A
#
# COMPACT_ATOMS: atom_id res chain seq x y z
N MET A 1 6.20 7.97 -16.52
CA MET A 1 6.37 8.08 -15.07
C MET A 1 5.25 8.94 -14.56
N ALA A 2 4.54 8.45 -13.55
CA ALA A 2 3.44 9.16 -12.93
C ALA A 2 3.61 9.11 -11.41
N ASP A 3 3.39 10.25 -10.77
CA ASP A 3 3.53 10.41 -9.33
C ASP A 3 2.18 10.70 -8.69
N VAL A 4 2.00 10.23 -7.46
CA VAL A 4 0.80 10.46 -6.67
C VAL A 4 1.14 10.74 -5.22
N ARG A 5 0.40 11.68 -4.62
CA ARG A 5 0.32 11.89 -3.18
C ARG A 5 -1.11 11.57 -2.73
N ILE A 6 -1.23 10.74 -1.71
CA ILE A 6 -2.51 10.30 -1.14
C ILE A 6 -2.48 10.58 0.37
N GLU A 7 -3.50 11.25 0.88
CA GLU A 7 -3.58 11.67 2.28
C GLU A 7 -4.91 11.25 2.88
N HIS A 8 -4.88 10.71 4.09
CA HIS A 8 -6.07 10.33 4.84
C HIS A 8 -5.88 10.67 6.32
N THR A 9 -6.98 10.96 6.99
CA THR A 9 -6.97 11.24 8.43
C THR A 9 -7.47 10.04 9.20
N TYR A 10 -6.74 9.67 10.26
CA TYR A 10 -7.09 8.59 11.17
C TYR A 10 -7.33 9.13 12.56
N ASN A 11 -8.34 8.58 13.23
CA ASN A 11 -8.74 8.93 14.59
C ASN A 11 -7.87 8.24 15.63
N CYS A 12 -6.55 8.25 15.42
CA CYS A 12 -5.58 7.79 16.40
C CYS A 12 -4.30 8.65 16.31
N SER A 13 -3.48 8.59 17.36
CA SER A 13 -2.16 9.22 17.37
C SER A 13 -1.22 8.60 16.33
N VAL A 14 -0.15 9.33 15.98
CA VAL A 14 0.91 8.78 15.12
C VAL A 14 1.51 7.51 15.72
N ASP A 15 1.64 7.45 17.05
CA ASP A 15 2.26 6.31 17.75
C ASP A 15 1.35 5.10 17.69
N THR A 16 0.05 5.28 17.96
CA THR A 16 -0.95 4.22 17.82
C THR A 16 -0.94 3.64 16.40
N LEU A 17 -0.90 4.50 15.37
CA LEU A 17 -0.87 4.03 13.98
C LEU A 17 0.30 3.07 13.71
N TRP A 18 1.51 3.42 14.14
CA TRP A 18 2.69 2.61 13.84
C TRP A 18 2.86 1.43 14.79
N GLU A 19 2.59 1.60 16.08
CA GLU A 19 2.89 0.62 17.12
C GLU A 19 1.78 -0.40 17.35
N LYS A 20 0.53 -0.08 16.97
CA LYS A 20 -0.64 -0.91 17.28
C LYS A 20 -1.53 -1.24 16.09
N ILE A 21 -1.21 -0.74 14.89
CA ILE A 21 -2.07 -0.92 13.71
C ILE A 21 -1.27 -1.38 12.50
N PHE A 22 -0.35 -0.57 12.01
CA PHE A 22 0.23 -0.74 10.67
C PHE A 22 0.96 -2.08 10.46
N PHE A 23 1.62 -2.61 11.51
CA PHE A 23 2.33 -3.88 11.47
C PHE A 23 1.56 -5.05 12.08
N GLU A 24 0.34 -4.83 12.58
CA GLU A 24 -0.45 -5.88 13.22
C GLU A 24 -1.04 -6.85 12.20
N ALA A 25 -0.88 -8.14 12.45
CA ALA A 25 -1.32 -9.20 11.54
C ALA A 25 -2.85 -9.19 11.35
N ASP A 26 -3.62 -9.07 12.45
CA ASP A 26 -5.09 -9.00 12.43
C ASP A 26 -5.59 -7.83 11.56
N TYR A 27 -5.01 -6.64 11.77
CA TYR A 27 -5.35 -5.46 10.99
C TYR A 27 -5.08 -5.67 9.49
N ASN A 28 -3.89 -6.16 9.13
CA ASN A 28 -3.51 -6.34 7.74
C ASN A 28 -4.34 -7.43 7.05
N ASP A 29 -4.57 -8.57 7.71
CA ASP A 29 -5.40 -9.64 7.15
C ASP A 29 -6.83 -9.14 6.85
N ARG A 30 -7.44 -8.42 7.79
CA ARG A 30 -8.78 -7.85 7.60
C ARG A 30 -8.79 -6.75 6.55
N LEU A 31 -7.82 -5.85 6.55
CA LEU A 31 -7.71 -4.81 5.53
C LEU A 31 -7.65 -5.42 4.12
N PHE A 32 -6.72 -6.34 3.87
CA PHE A 32 -6.51 -6.89 2.54
C PHE A 32 -7.60 -7.87 2.12
N LYS A 33 -7.97 -8.82 2.98
CA LYS A 33 -8.91 -9.89 2.62
C LYS A 33 -10.37 -9.47 2.78
N GLU A 34 -10.72 -8.70 3.81
CA GLU A 34 -12.10 -8.34 4.10
C GLU A 34 -12.51 -6.99 3.51
N ALA A 35 -11.72 -5.93 3.70
CA ALA A 35 -12.10 -4.60 3.23
C ALA A 35 -11.78 -4.41 1.73
N LEU A 36 -10.57 -4.78 1.31
CA LEU A 36 -10.11 -4.64 -0.06
C LEU A 36 -10.51 -5.81 -0.97
N LYS A 37 -10.92 -6.94 -0.38
CA LYS A 37 -11.32 -8.16 -1.09
C LYS A 37 -10.22 -8.72 -2.01
N PHE A 38 -8.95 -8.55 -1.62
CA PHE A 38 -7.83 -9.05 -2.39
C PHE A 38 -7.81 -10.59 -2.38
N PRO A 39 -7.71 -11.24 -3.54
CA PRO A 39 -7.67 -12.70 -3.62
C PRO A 39 -6.55 -13.36 -2.80
N ALA A 40 -5.41 -12.67 -2.64
CA ALA A 40 -4.30 -13.16 -1.81
C ALA A 40 -3.55 -12.01 -1.12
N TYR A 41 -3.22 -12.25 0.14
CA TYR A 41 -2.29 -11.45 0.94
C TYR A 41 -1.56 -12.38 1.90
N GLU A 42 -0.23 -12.29 1.91
CA GLU A 42 0.63 -13.02 2.82
C GLU A 42 1.83 -12.17 3.21
N GLN A 43 2.13 -12.10 4.51
CA GLN A 43 3.40 -11.54 4.99
C GLN A 43 4.47 -12.63 4.98
N THR A 44 5.37 -12.57 4.00
CA THR A 44 6.40 -13.58 3.78
C THR A 44 7.68 -13.33 4.58
N SER A 45 7.90 -12.09 5.04
CA SER A 45 9.02 -11.76 5.91
C SER A 45 8.68 -10.63 6.87
N TYR A 46 9.18 -10.74 8.10
CA TYR A 46 9.12 -9.69 9.10
C TYR A 46 10.38 -9.77 9.97
N ASN A 47 11.13 -8.68 10.02
CA ASN A 47 12.33 -8.55 10.84
C ASN A 47 12.31 -7.19 11.54
N ASP A 48 12.15 -7.22 12.86
CA ASP A 48 12.19 -6.04 13.69
C ASP A 48 13.54 -5.94 14.42
N THR A 49 14.26 -4.85 14.17
CA THR A 49 15.52 -4.51 14.81
C THR A 49 15.37 -3.27 15.71
N GLY A 50 16.41 -2.93 16.46
CA GLY A 50 16.39 -1.73 17.31
C GLY A 50 16.10 -0.42 16.55
N SER A 51 16.52 -0.31 15.29
CA SER A 51 16.43 0.93 14.50
C SER A 51 15.41 0.90 13.37
N GLU A 52 15.08 -0.29 12.86
CA GLU A 52 14.27 -0.46 11.66
C GLU A 52 13.45 -1.75 11.65
N ILE A 53 12.28 -1.72 10.99
CA ILE A 53 11.48 -2.90 10.68
C ILE A 53 11.57 -3.14 9.18
N ARG A 54 11.90 -4.37 8.77
CA ARG A 54 11.85 -4.82 7.37
C ARG A 54 10.72 -5.81 7.21
N ARG A 55 9.84 -5.56 6.25
CA ARG A 55 8.68 -6.41 5.95
C ARG A 55 8.63 -6.69 4.46
N SER A 56 8.35 -7.94 4.10
CA SER A 56 7.96 -8.31 2.74
C SER A 56 6.59 -8.96 2.75
N VAL A 57 5.74 -8.58 1.79
CA VAL A 57 4.42 -9.18 1.58
C VAL A 57 4.24 -9.58 0.12
N GLU A 58 3.50 -10.65 -0.12
CA GLU A 58 3.05 -11.08 -1.45
C GLU A 58 1.55 -10.79 -1.56
N VAL A 59 1.14 -10.14 -2.65
CA VAL A 59 -0.23 -9.64 -2.81
C VAL A 59 -0.75 -9.93 -4.21
N THR A 60 -1.99 -10.41 -4.27
CA THR A 60 -2.81 -10.41 -5.49
C THR A 60 -3.93 -9.42 -5.29
N PRO A 61 -3.87 -8.22 -5.92
CA PRO A 61 -4.91 -7.22 -5.75
C PRO A 61 -6.19 -7.60 -6.51
N GLU A 62 -7.32 -7.10 -6.04
CA GLU A 62 -8.56 -7.12 -6.82
C GLU A 62 -8.44 -6.12 -7.97
N LEU A 63 -8.50 -6.63 -9.20
CA LEU A 63 -8.41 -5.79 -10.40
C LEU A 63 -9.80 -5.28 -10.78
N GLY A 64 -9.94 -3.95 -10.82
CA GLY A 64 -11.12 -3.32 -11.40
C GLY A 64 -11.21 -3.56 -12.93
N PRO A 65 -12.20 -2.95 -13.60
CA PRO A 65 -12.30 -2.99 -15.06
C PRO A 65 -10.99 -2.52 -15.71
N MET A 66 -10.41 -3.38 -16.55
CA MET A 66 -9.16 -3.10 -17.25
C MET A 66 -9.41 -2.75 -18.72
N PRO A 67 -8.76 -1.72 -19.26
CA PRO A 67 -8.74 -1.46 -20.69
C PRO A 67 -8.26 -2.68 -21.48
N GLY A 68 -8.85 -2.92 -22.65
CA GLY A 68 -8.52 -4.10 -23.48
C GLY A 68 -7.02 -4.34 -23.72
N PRO A 69 -6.21 -3.31 -24.07
CA PRO A 69 -4.77 -3.46 -24.21
C PRO A 69 -4.06 -3.90 -22.92
N LEU A 70 -4.46 -3.37 -21.76
CA LEU A 70 -3.88 -3.78 -20.47
C LEU A 70 -4.34 -5.18 -20.05
N LYS A 71 -5.59 -5.54 -20.35
CA LYS A 71 -6.09 -6.90 -20.10
C LYS A 71 -5.29 -7.94 -20.88
N LYS A 72 -4.95 -7.67 -22.14
CA LYS A 72 -4.07 -8.54 -22.94
C LYS A 72 -2.66 -8.63 -22.38
N LEU A 73 -2.13 -7.53 -21.86
CA LEU A 73 -0.79 -7.46 -21.29
C LEU A 73 -0.69 -8.23 -19.96
N ILE A 74 -1.69 -8.10 -19.08
CA ILE A 74 -1.68 -8.68 -17.74
C ILE A 74 -2.15 -10.14 -17.75
N GLY A 75 -3.08 -10.51 -18.65
CA GLY A 75 -3.61 -11.87 -18.74
C GLY A 75 -4.36 -12.30 -17.47
N ASP A 76 -4.16 -13.54 -17.03
CA ASP A 76 -4.95 -14.21 -15.98
C ASP A 76 -4.64 -13.77 -14.53
N GLY A 77 -3.95 -12.65 -14.34
CA GLY A 77 -3.75 -12.08 -13.01
C GLY A 77 -2.51 -11.23 -12.86
N LEU A 78 -2.60 -10.25 -11.97
CA LEU A 78 -1.48 -9.43 -11.50
C LEU A 78 -1.21 -9.84 -10.05
N GLY A 79 0.06 -10.04 -9.72
CA GLY A 79 0.51 -10.15 -8.33
C GLY A 79 1.78 -9.34 -8.15
N TYR A 80 2.14 -9.05 -6.91
CA TYR A 80 3.37 -8.33 -6.62
C TYR A 80 3.93 -8.67 -5.25
N ARG A 81 5.25 -8.56 -5.14
CA ARG A 81 5.93 -8.47 -3.86
C ARG A 81 6.10 -7.02 -3.48
N GLU A 82 5.74 -6.67 -2.26
CA GLU A 82 6.07 -5.38 -1.64
C GLU A 82 7.18 -5.60 -0.61
N ASP A 83 8.30 -4.92 -0.78
CA ASP A 83 9.41 -4.87 0.16
C ASP A 83 9.43 -3.50 0.83
N GLY A 84 9.34 -3.47 2.16
CA GLY A 84 9.28 -2.23 2.91
C GLY A 84 10.25 -2.15 4.08
N VAL A 85 10.72 -0.92 4.33
CA VAL A 85 11.67 -0.59 5.40
C VAL A 85 11.13 0.59 6.20
N PHE A 86 10.83 0.35 7.47
CA PHE A 86 10.40 1.36 8.44
C PHE A 86 11.59 1.82 9.26
N ASN A 87 11.85 3.13 9.29
CA ASN A 87 12.83 3.71 10.20
C ASN A 87 12.12 4.21 11.47
N LYS A 88 12.43 3.61 12.62
CA LYS A 88 11.75 3.90 13.90
C LYS A 88 11.99 5.33 14.40
N ALA A 89 13.18 5.89 14.14
CA ALA A 89 13.53 7.24 14.57
C ALA A 89 12.75 8.32 13.81
N THR A 90 12.52 8.11 12.51
CA THR A 90 11.87 9.10 11.63
C THR A 90 10.40 8.78 11.33
N LYS A 91 9.93 7.58 11.69
CA LYS A 91 8.59 7.06 11.38
C LYS A 91 8.24 7.15 9.90
N ARG A 92 9.23 6.81 9.07
CA ARG A 92 9.15 6.79 7.60
C ARG A 92 9.20 5.35 7.12
N TYR A 93 8.21 4.94 6.34
CA TYR A 93 8.14 3.62 5.73
C TYR A 93 8.38 3.72 4.23
N LYS A 94 9.53 3.25 3.77
CA LYS A 94 9.88 3.21 2.34
C LYS A 94 9.43 1.88 1.75
N ILE A 95 8.85 1.93 0.56
CA ILE A 95 8.24 0.78 -0.12
C ILE A 95 8.84 0.65 -1.52
N THR A 96 9.15 -0.58 -1.92
CA THR A 96 9.43 -0.97 -3.30
C THR A 96 8.49 -2.11 -3.69
N ILE A 97 7.79 -1.97 -4.81
CA ILE A 97 6.88 -3.00 -5.32
C ILE A 97 7.48 -3.60 -6.59
N THR A 98 7.60 -4.93 -6.58
CA THR A 98 8.07 -5.73 -7.71
C THR A 98 6.92 -6.59 -8.21
N PRO A 99 6.35 -6.30 -9.40
CA PRO A 99 5.28 -7.13 -9.95
C PRO A 99 5.81 -8.50 -10.39
N ASN A 100 4.98 -9.53 -10.26
CA ASN A 100 5.32 -10.88 -10.70
C ASN A 100 5.46 -11.01 -12.23
N LYS A 101 4.90 -10.05 -12.97
CA LYS A 101 4.99 -9.92 -14.43
C LYS A 101 5.64 -8.59 -14.78
N MET A 102 6.49 -8.61 -15.79
CA MET A 102 7.14 -7.39 -16.32
C MET A 102 7.98 -6.65 -15.25
N ALA A 103 8.61 -7.40 -14.34
CA ALA A 103 9.43 -6.85 -13.26
C ALA A 103 10.58 -5.95 -13.77
N ASP A 104 11.09 -6.19 -14.97
CA ASP A 104 12.12 -5.38 -15.62
C ASP A 104 11.57 -4.15 -16.35
N LYS A 105 10.24 -4.04 -16.49
CA LYS A 105 9.57 -2.93 -17.19
C LYS A 105 8.81 -2.00 -16.26
N VAL A 106 8.42 -2.47 -15.08
CA VAL A 106 7.59 -1.71 -14.13
C VAL A 106 8.35 -1.54 -12.83
N THR A 107 8.51 -0.29 -12.41
CA THR A 107 9.09 0.06 -11.12
C THR A 107 8.09 0.92 -10.37
N ILE A 108 7.78 0.51 -9.15
CA ILE A 108 6.90 1.26 -8.25
C ILE A 108 7.63 1.43 -6.92
N THR A 109 7.79 2.67 -6.49
CA THR A 109 8.38 3.01 -5.20
C THR A 109 7.48 3.98 -4.46
N GLY A 110 7.58 3.99 -3.14
CA GLY A 110 6.83 4.94 -2.34
C GLY A 110 7.43 5.18 -0.97
N GLU A 111 6.89 6.18 -0.29
CA GLU A 111 7.19 6.50 1.09
C GLU A 111 5.90 6.87 1.82
N MET A 112 5.74 6.35 3.03
CA MET A 112 4.60 6.59 3.90
C MET A 112 5.08 7.16 5.24
N TRP A 113 4.35 8.14 5.75
CA TRP A 113 4.55 8.70 7.09
C TRP A 113 3.20 9.19 7.64
N ALA A 114 3.19 9.62 8.89
CA ALA A 114 2.04 10.30 9.48
C ALA A 114 2.46 11.59 10.18
N GLU A 115 1.60 12.59 10.10
CA GLU A 115 1.75 13.90 10.72
C GLU A 115 0.69 14.04 11.83
N PRO A 116 1.03 14.52 13.03
CA PRO A 116 0.04 14.70 14.10
C PRO A 116 -0.98 15.78 13.70
N LEU A 117 -2.26 15.54 14.01
CA LEU A 117 -3.38 16.47 13.86
C LEU A 117 -4.11 16.66 15.20
N GLY A 118 -3.37 16.65 16.30
CA GLY A 118 -3.88 16.57 17.67
C GLY A 118 -3.27 15.38 18.42
N ASP A 119 -3.70 15.16 19.66
CA ASP A 119 -3.16 14.11 20.52
C ASP A 119 -3.68 12.71 20.11
N ASP A 120 -4.89 12.63 19.58
CA ASP A 120 -5.62 11.40 19.22
C ASP A 120 -5.96 11.33 17.72
N LYS A 121 -5.26 12.11 16.89
CA LYS A 121 -5.55 12.21 15.47
C LYS A 121 -4.27 12.41 14.66
N CYS A 122 -4.19 11.74 13.51
CA CYS A 122 -3.07 11.92 12.60
C CYS A 122 -3.51 11.95 11.13
N LYS A 123 -2.71 12.61 10.30
CA LYS A 123 -2.81 12.55 8.85
C LYS A 123 -1.74 11.61 8.32
N ARG A 124 -2.15 10.46 7.82
CA ARG A 124 -1.25 9.59 7.07
C ARG A 124 -1.05 10.15 5.67
N VAL A 125 0.21 10.25 5.27
CA VAL A 125 0.65 10.66 3.94
C VAL A 125 1.34 9.49 3.26
N PHE A 126 1.00 9.26 2.00
CA PHE A 126 1.72 8.35 1.14
C PHE A 126 2.06 9.02 -0.19
N THR A 127 3.32 8.89 -0.62
CA THR A 127 3.78 9.31 -1.94
C THR A 127 4.26 8.10 -2.70
N CYS A 128 3.93 8.02 -4.00
CA CYS A 128 4.33 6.91 -4.85
C CYS A 128 4.72 7.41 -6.25
N SER A 129 5.72 6.77 -6.84
CA SER A 129 6.10 6.92 -8.24
C SER A 129 5.91 5.60 -8.96
N VAL A 130 5.25 5.65 -10.12
CA VAL A 130 5.01 4.50 -10.99
C VAL A 130 5.70 4.78 -12.33
N ASN A 131 6.58 3.88 -12.74
CA ASN A 131 7.29 3.95 -14.01
C ASN A 131 7.08 2.66 -14.80
N ALA A 132 6.42 2.74 -15.96
CA ALA A 132 6.20 1.61 -16.85
C ALA A 132 6.85 1.84 -18.22
N LYS A 133 7.90 1.09 -18.51
CA LYS A 133 8.66 1.12 -19.77
C LYS A 133 8.10 0.11 -20.78
N ILE A 134 6.83 0.30 -21.16
CA ILE A 134 6.13 -0.59 -22.09
C ILE A 134 5.64 0.22 -23.29
N PHE A 135 6.08 -0.17 -24.49
CA PHE A 135 5.74 0.53 -25.72
C PHE A 135 4.22 0.63 -25.91
N ALA A 136 3.75 1.81 -26.29
CA ALA A 136 2.35 2.17 -26.54
C ALA A 136 1.37 2.12 -25.34
N VAL A 137 1.63 1.34 -24.29
CA VAL A 137 0.69 1.16 -23.16
C VAL A 137 1.22 1.57 -21.79
N GLY A 138 2.50 1.98 -21.68
CA GLY A 138 3.13 2.35 -20.42
C GLY A 138 2.36 3.43 -19.65
N GLY A 139 2.02 4.56 -20.29
CA GLY A 139 1.27 5.64 -19.63
C GLY A 139 -0.16 5.23 -19.21
N MET A 140 -0.78 4.29 -19.93
CA MET A 140 -2.08 3.74 -19.57
C MET A 140 -1.97 2.86 -18.30
N LEU A 141 -0.92 2.04 -18.21
CA LEU A 141 -0.64 1.23 -17.03
C LEU A 141 -0.37 2.12 -15.81
N GLU A 142 0.50 3.12 -15.96
CA GLU A 142 0.82 4.09 -14.89
C GLU A 142 -0.44 4.78 -14.34
N SER A 143 -1.29 5.27 -15.23
CA SER A 143 -2.54 5.96 -14.85
C SER A 143 -3.50 5.02 -14.13
N LYS A 144 -3.66 3.79 -14.64
CA LYS A 144 -4.54 2.78 -14.03
C LYS A 144 -4.05 2.34 -12.65
N THR A 145 -2.74 2.13 -12.49
CA THR A 145 -2.14 1.80 -11.19
C THR A 145 -2.42 2.91 -10.16
N ILE A 146 -2.28 4.18 -10.53
CA ILE A 146 -2.59 5.30 -9.62
C ILE A 146 -4.08 5.35 -9.27
N GLU A 147 -4.97 5.13 -10.24
CA GLU A 147 -6.42 5.08 -10.01
C GLU A 147 -6.79 3.97 -9.00
N ASP A 148 -6.31 2.76 -9.22
CA ASP A 148 -6.59 1.61 -8.36
C ASP A 148 -5.99 1.80 -6.96
N MET A 149 -4.81 2.42 -6.87
CA MET A 149 -4.16 2.76 -5.61
C MET A 149 -4.96 3.79 -4.81
N LYS A 150 -5.42 4.87 -5.46
CA LYS A 150 -6.30 5.87 -4.81
C LYS A 150 -7.57 5.23 -4.27
N LYS A 151 -8.22 4.38 -5.08
CA LYS A 151 -9.44 3.67 -4.68
C LYS A 151 -9.19 2.74 -3.49
N SER A 152 -8.12 1.95 -3.54
CA SER A 152 -7.75 1.03 -2.45
C SER A 152 -7.42 1.79 -1.16
N TYR A 153 -6.73 2.92 -1.28
CA TYR A 153 -6.37 3.74 -0.12
C TYR A 153 -7.58 4.41 0.52
N GLU A 154 -8.58 4.83 -0.26
CA GLU A 154 -9.84 5.36 0.25
C GLU A 154 -10.63 4.30 1.03
N ILE A 155 -10.75 3.08 0.48
CA ILE A 155 -11.38 1.95 1.17
C ILE A 155 -10.62 1.63 2.46
N GLY A 156 -9.29 1.54 2.36
CA GLY A 156 -8.43 1.26 3.50
C GLY A 156 -8.57 2.30 4.59
N ALA A 157 -8.63 3.59 4.25
CA ALA A 157 -8.76 4.66 5.23
C ALA A 157 -10.07 4.63 6.01
N ARG A 158 -11.18 4.32 5.33
CA ARG A 158 -12.46 4.09 6.01
C ARG A 158 -12.36 2.89 6.96
N PHE A 159 -11.85 1.76 6.47
CA PHE A 159 -11.66 0.57 7.28
C PHE A 159 -10.74 0.82 8.49
N THR A 160 -9.64 1.55 8.33
CA THR A 160 -8.73 1.87 9.44
C THR A 160 -9.46 2.58 10.57
N ASN A 161 -10.30 3.57 10.24
CA ASN A 161 -11.08 4.29 11.26
C ASN A 161 -12.15 3.41 11.91
N GLU A 162 -12.78 2.51 11.15
CA GLU A 162 -13.70 1.51 11.70
C GLU A 162 -12.98 0.56 12.67
N TYR A 163 -11.78 0.07 12.29
CA TYR A 163 -10.94 -0.79 13.12
C TYR A 163 -10.48 -0.09 14.40
N ILE A 164 -10.07 1.18 14.31
CA ILE A 164 -9.69 2.01 15.47
C ILE A 164 -10.87 2.09 16.44
N ALA A 165 -12.06 2.41 15.95
CA ALA A 165 -13.26 2.51 16.79
C ALA A 165 -13.65 1.16 17.41
N GLU A 166 -13.56 0.06 16.65
CA GLU A 166 -13.83 -1.30 17.13
C GLU A 166 -12.88 -1.72 18.27
N LYS A 167 -11.60 -1.40 18.14
CA LYS A 167 -10.55 -1.81 19.10
C LYS A 167 -10.35 -0.82 20.26
N GLY A 168 -10.97 0.36 20.20
CA GLY A 168 -10.79 1.42 21.20
C GLY A 168 -9.36 1.96 21.24
N LEU A 169 -8.75 2.15 20.06
CA LEU A 169 -7.36 2.58 19.88
C LEU A 169 -7.18 4.10 19.71
#